data_AF-A0A3N5K0H5-F1
#
_entry.id   AF-A0A3N5K0H5-F1
#
_cell.length_a   1.000
_cell.length_b   1.000
_cell.length_c   1.000
_cell.angle_alpha   90.00
_cell.angle_beta   90.00
_cell.angle_gamma   90.00
#
_symmetry.space_group_name_H-M   'P 1'
#
loop_
_entity.id
_entity.type
_entity.pdbx_description
1 polymer ?
#
loop_
_entity_poly.entity_id
_entity_poly.type
_entity_poly.pdbx_seq_one_letter_code
_entity_poly.pdbx_strand_id
1 'polypeptide(L)'
;MYDRLNLDRNQPDPGMRRLLVDSIMAIRRETERQQLQTARFFDEHPDHVTVLGRIYERTVYRDEFGDLQTDEWNRRLIAYIKDTMGHLGLRPSMGEKGDSSEFLVEAELENRWEGSDATPTAAPEPRTGEDYERDCLEILEAQGFKCELTPATGDQGADIIATDGNHRIAIQCKLRSRPVGNKAVQEAHAGSRFYHCRHAV
;
A
#
# COMPACT_ATOMS: atom_id res chain seq x y z
N MET A 1 -62.91 26.29 -14.47
CA MET A 1 -61.78 26.60 -15.39
C MET A 1 -60.51 26.54 -14.56
N TYR A 2 -59.84 25.39 -14.64
CA TYR A 2 -58.47 25.02 -14.22
C TYR A 2 -57.88 25.51 -12.87
N ASP A 3 -57.74 24.52 -12.00
CA ASP A 3 -56.64 24.25 -11.05
C ASP A 3 -55.53 25.30 -10.89
N ARG A 4 -55.46 25.88 -9.69
CA ARG A 4 -54.26 26.54 -9.13
C ARG A 4 -53.79 25.83 -7.85
N LEU A 5 -53.80 24.50 -7.83
CA LEU A 5 -53.30 23.73 -6.71
C LEU A 5 -52.14 22.83 -7.16
N ASN A 6 -51.03 22.95 -6.42
CA ASN A 6 -49.92 21.99 -6.34
C ASN A 6 -48.88 21.96 -7.47
N LEU A 7 -48.11 23.04 -7.63
CA LEU A 7 -46.77 22.95 -8.24
C LEU A 7 -45.62 23.11 -7.24
N ASP A 8 -45.88 23.23 -5.93
CA ASP A 8 -44.84 23.58 -4.95
C ASP A 8 -44.62 22.55 -3.82
N ARG A 9 -45.14 21.31 -3.99
CA ARG A 9 -45.02 20.27 -2.93
C ARG A 9 -43.81 19.33 -3.06
N ASN A 10 -42.92 19.57 -4.02
CA ASN A 10 -41.76 18.71 -4.27
C ASN A 10 -40.40 19.42 -4.15
N GLN A 11 -40.36 20.64 -3.61
CA GLN A 11 -39.08 21.27 -3.29
C GLN A 11 -38.59 20.73 -1.95
N PRO A 12 -37.35 20.19 -1.86
CA PRO A 12 -36.80 19.74 -0.59
C PRO A 12 -36.74 20.92 0.38
N ASP A 13 -37.13 20.66 1.64
CA ASP A 13 -37.12 21.63 2.73
C ASP A 13 -35.78 22.41 2.75
N PRO A 14 -35.77 23.76 2.91
CA PRO A 14 -34.56 24.55 2.91
C PRO A 14 -33.48 24.07 3.90
N GLY A 15 -33.89 23.49 5.04
CA GLY A 15 -32.97 22.84 5.99
C GLY A 15 -32.35 21.57 5.39
N MET A 16 -33.15 20.72 4.76
CA MET A 16 -32.67 19.53 4.05
C MET A 16 -31.75 19.86 2.87
N ARG A 17 -32.05 20.91 2.10
CA ARG A 17 -31.17 21.40 1.02
C ARG A 17 -29.82 21.86 1.56
N ARG A 18 -29.80 22.59 2.68
CA ARG A 18 -28.56 23.04 3.32
C ARG A 18 -27.72 21.86 3.82
N LEU A 19 -28.33 20.88 4.48
CA LEU A 19 -27.66 19.67 4.95
C LEU A 19 -27.05 18.86 3.79
N LEU A 20 -27.76 18.73 2.66
CA LEU A 20 -27.25 18.06 1.48
C LEU A 20 -26.04 18.79 0.89
N VAL A 21 -26.12 20.12 0.75
CA VAL A 21 -25.00 20.92 0.23
C VAL A 21 -23.80 20.85 1.17
N ASP A 22 -24.00 20.99 2.49
CA ASP A 22 -22.92 20.92 3.48
C ASP A 22 -22.25 19.53 3.47
N SER A 23 -23.04 18.45 3.32
CA SER A 23 -22.53 17.08 3.22
C SER A 23 -21.71 16.87 1.94
N ILE A 24 -22.19 17.34 0.79
CA ILE A 24 -21.46 17.25 -0.49
C ILE A 24 -20.14 18.03 -0.40
N MET A 25 -20.16 19.23 0.17
CA MET A 25 -18.95 20.05 0.34
C MET A 25 -17.97 19.42 1.32
N ALA A 26 -18.46 18.77 2.38
CA ALA A 26 -17.62 18.03 3.32
C ALA A 26 -16.95 16.82 2.65
N ILE A 27 -17.70 16.04 1.85
CA ILE A 27 -17.14 14.91 1.09
C ILE A 27 -16.05 15.39 0.13
N ARG A 28 -16.33 16.44 -0.67
CA ARG A 28 -15.33 17.00 -1.61
C ARG A 28 -14.06 17.47 -0.90
N ARG A 29 -14.21 18.17 0.23
CA ARG A 29 -13.06 18.64 1.02
C ARG A 29 -12.23 17.48 1.56
N GLU A 30 -12.86 16.40 1.98
CA GLU A 30 -12.15 15.20 2.44
C GLU A 30 -11.40 14.53 1.29
N THR A 31 -12.02 14.38 0.12
CA THR A 31 -11.35 13.86 -1.08
C THR A 31 -10.16 14.71 -1.50
N GLU A 32 -10.33 16.05 -1.58
CA GLU A 32 -9.25 16.99 -1.90
C GLU A 32 -8.11 16.92 -0.87
N ARG A 33 -8.46 16.78 0.41
CA ARG A 33 -7.48 16.61 1.49
C ARG A 33 -6.69 15.32 1.30
N GLN A 34 -7.36 14.20 1.03
CA GLN A 34 -6.70 12.92 0.80
C GLN A 34 -5.78 12.97 -0.42
N GLN A 35 -6.23 13.55 -1.53
CA GLN A 35 -5.40 13.79 -2.72
C GLN A 35 -4.13 14.56 -2.38
N LEU A 36 -4.25 15.71 -1.69
CA LEU A 36 -3.12 16.52 -1.29
C LEU A 36 -2.17 15.79 -0.32
N GLN A 37 -2.70 14.99 0.60
CA GLN A 37 -1.88 14.22 1.54
C GLN A 37 -1.11 13.10 0.82
N THR A 38 -1.74 12.40 -0.13
CA THR A 38 -1.08 11.38 -0.96
C THR A 38 0.04 11.99 -1.81
N ALA A 39 -0.25 13.08 -2.52
CA ALA A 39 0.74 13.76 -3.36
C ALA A 39 1.94 14.25 -2.53
N ARG A 40 1.68 14.92 -1.40
CA ARG A 40 2.74 15.38 -0.49
C ARG A 40 3.59 14.24 0.06
N PHE A 41 2.96 13.12 0.41
CA PHE A 41 3.69 11.95 0.90
C PHE A 41 4.72 11.49 -0.13
N PHE A 42 4.35 11.39 -1.41
CA PHE A 42 5.28 10.99 -2.46
C PHE A 42 6.30 12.06 -2.84
N ASP A 43 5.97 13.35 -2.68
CA ASP A 43 6.95 14.43 -2.82
C ASP A 43 8.04 14.36 -1.75
N GLU A 44 7.65 14.07 -0.51
CA GLU A 44 8.56 13.96 0.63
C GLU A 44 9.32 12.63 0.66
N HIS A 45 8.74 11.57 0.08
CA HIS A 45 9.28 10.20 0.13
C HIS A 45 9.31 9.57 -1.28
N PRO A 46 10.14 10.07 -2.22
CA PRO A 46 10.16 9.61 -3.60
C PRO A 46 10.57 8.13 -3.76
N ASP A 47 11.33 7.57 -2.82
CA ASP A 47 11.72 6.16 -2.84
C ASP A 47 10.50 5.22 -2.80
N HIS A 48 9.39 5.65 -2.19
CA HIS A 48 8.15 4.88 -2.18
C HIS A 48 7.52 4.73 -3.56
N VAL A 49 7.67 5.73 -4.45
CA VAL A 49 7.26 5.63 -5.86
C VAL A 49 8.06 4.51 -6.52
N THR A 50 9.37 4.46 -6.27
CA THR A 50 10.25 3.43 -6.85
C THR A 50 9.88 2.02 -6.37
N VAL A 51 9.64 1.85 -5.08
CA VAL A 51 9.25 0.56 -4.51
C VAL A 51 7.90 0.09 -5.06
N LEU A 52 6.89 0.96 -5.05
CA LEU A 52 5.57 0.62 -5.58
C LEU A 52 5.59 0.34 -7.08
N GLY A 53 6.35 1.12 -7.85
CA GLY A 53 6.51 0.91 -9.29
C GLY A 53 7.12 -0.44 -9.63
N ARG A 54 8.18 -0.85 -8.92
CA ARG A 54 8.77 -2.20 -9.06
C ARG A 54 7.78 -3.30 -8.69
N ILE A 55 7.00 -3.10 -7.62
CA ILE A 55 5.97 -4.06 -7.22
C ILE A 55 4.89 -4.17 -8.31
N TYR A 56 4.46 -3.05 -8.87
CA TYR A 56 3.49 -3.01 -9.97
C TYR A 56 3.98 -3.81 -11.17
N GLU A 57 5.19 -3.52 -11.67
CA GLU A 57 5.78 -4.20 -12.83
C GLU A 57 5.95 -5.71 -12.62
N ARG A 58 6.23 -6.14 -11.39
CA ARG A 58 6.37 -7.57 -11.04
C ARG A 58 5.03 -8.30 -10.91
N THR A 59 3.93 -7.59 -10.70
CA THR A 59 2.65 -8.21 -10.29
C THR A 59 1.50 -7.97 -11.26
N VAL A 60 1.63 -6.99 -12.15
CA VAL A 60 0.64 -6.69 -13.19
C VAL A 60 1.11 -7.23 -14.53
N TYR A 61 0.29 -8.07 -15.15
CA TYR A 61 0.59 -8.71 -16.43
C TYR A 61 -0.70 -9.03 -17.19
N ARG A 62 -0.58 -9.33 -18.49
CA ARG A 62 -1.67 -9.93 -19.29
C ARG A 62 -1.46 -11.43 -19.40
N ASP A 63 -2.51 -12.21 -19.20
CA ASP A 63 -2.45 -13.67 -19.35
C ASP A 63 -2.50 -14.12 -20.82
N GLU A 64 -2.52 -15.43 -21.06
CA GLU A 64 -2.60 -15.99 -22.42
C GLU A 64 -3.89 -15.62 -23.19
N PHE A 65 -4.91 -15.13 -22.50
CA PHE A 65 -6.18 -14.67 -23.07
C PHE A 65 -6.19 -13.15 -23.32
N GLY A 66 -5.17 -12.43 -22.86
CA GLY A 66 -5.02 -10.98 -22.97
C GLY A 66 -5.69 -10.21 -21.82
N ASP A 67 -6.24 -10.92 -20.83
CA ASP A 67 -6.89 -10.33 -19.67
C ASP A 67 -5.84 -9.77 -18.71
N LEU A 68 -6.08 -8.56 -18.22
CA LEU A 68 -5.16 -7.88 -17.30
C LEU A 68 -5.32 -8.42 -15.89
N GLN A 69 -4.26 -9.02 -15.36
CA GLN A 69 -4.18 -9.59 -14.03
C GLN A 69 -3.65 -8.54 -13.05
N THR A 70 -4.44 -8.19 -12.03
CA THR A 70 -4.12 -7.14 -11.04
C THR A 70 -4.37 -7.56 -9.58
N ASP A 71 -4.82 -8.79 -9.34
CA ASP A 71 -5.25 -9.23 -8.00
C ASP A 71 -4.13 -9.19 -6.94
N GLU A 72 -2.91 -9.57 -7.31
CA GLU A 72 -1.74 -9.50 -6.41
C GLU A 72 -1.36 -8.03 -6.16
N TRP A 73 -1.30 -7.20 -7.20
CA TRP A 73 -1.07 -5.76 -7.08
C TRP A 73 -2.06 -5.12 -6.10
N ASN A 74 -3.35 -5.33 -6.32
CA ASN A 74 -4.41 -4.76 -5.48
C ASN A 74 -4.27 -5.18 -4.01
N ARG A 75 -4.02 -6.46 -3.74
CA ARG A 75 -3.82 -6.95 -2.36
C ARG A 75 -2.62 -6.28 -1.68
N ARG A 76 -1.51 -6.13 -2.41
CA ARG A 76 -0.29 -5.51 -1.87
C ARG A 76 -0.46 -4.01 -1.67
N LEU A 77 -1.09 -3.33 -2.62
CA LEU A 77 -1.38 -1.91 -2.52
C LEU A 77 -2.27 -1.61 -1.30
N ILE A 78 -3.31 -2.40 -1.08
CA ILE A 78 -4.20 -2.29 0.09
C ILE A 78 -3.40 -2.44 1.41
N ALA A 79 -2.55 -3.46 1.50
CA ALA A 79 -1.73 -3.68 2.68
C ALA A 79 -0.74 -2.52 2.90
N TYR A 80 -0.08 -2.07 1.84
CA TYR A 80 0.82 -0.94 1.87
C TYR A 80 0.12 0.35 2.34
N ILE A 81 -1.05 0.68 1.78
CA ILE A 81 -1.81 1.87 2.19
C ILE A 81 -2.16 1.79 3.67
N LYS A 82 -2.67 0.64 4.11
CA LYS A 82 -3.06 0.44 5.51
C LYS A 82 -1.87 0.60 6.46
N ASP A 83 -0.75 -0.04 6.17
CA ASP A 83 0.36 -0.18 7.10
C ASP A 83 1.35 1.01 7.02
N THR A 84 1.53 1.58 5.82
CA THR A 84 2.44 2.72 5.58
C THR A 84 1.72 4.06 5.65
N MET A 85 0.60 4.20 4.93
CA MET A 85 -0.05 5.50 4.72
C MET A 85 -1.30 5.71 5.59
N GLY A 86 -1.70 4.71 6.39
CA GLY A 86 -2.96 4.75 7.15
C GLY A 86 -3.03 5.89 8.17
N HIS A 87 -1.87 6.33 8.68
CA HIS A 87 -1.76 7.46 9.59
C HIS A 87 -2.11 8.81 8.95
N LEU A 88 -2.10 8.90 7.62
CA LEU A 88 -2.48 10.11 6.87
C LEU A 88 -4.00 10.29 6.79
N GLY A 89 -4.80 9.31 7.25
CA GLY A 89 -6.25 9.29 7.09
C GLY A 89 -6.71 8.53 5.84
N LEU A 90 -5.76 8.00 5.07
CA LEU A 90 -6.04 7.10 3.96
C LEU A 90 -6.49 5.75 4.51
N ARG A 91 -7.59 5.23 3.97
CA ARG A 91 -8.13 3.92 4.32
C ARG A 91 -8.48 3.15 3.05
N PRO A 92 -8.08 1.87 2.96
CA PRO A 92 -8.52 1.03 1.87
C PRO A 92 -10.05 1.02 1.77
N SER A 93 -10.62 1.08 0.56
CA SER A 93 -12.09 1.00 0.47
C SER A 93 -12.57 -0.42 0.77
N MET A 94 -13.71 -0.53 1.46
CA MET A 94 -14.44 -1.79 1.54
C MET A 94 -15.33 -1.99 0.29
N GLY A 95 -14.80 -1.77 -0.91
CA GLY A 95 -15.43 -2.14 -2.17
C GLY A 95 -16.22 -1.06 -2.92
N GLU A 96 -16.08 0.22 -2.57
CA GLU A 96 -16.69 1.34 -3.33
C GLU A 96 -15.67 1.91 -4.33
N LYS A 97 -15.96 1.79 -5.64
CA LYS A 97 -15.10 2.31 -6.71
C LYS A 97 -15.31 3.82 -6.89
N GLY A 98 -14.22 4.61 -6.91
CA GLY A 98 -14.22 5.98 -7.46
C GLY A 98 -13.47 7.03 -6.65
N ASP A 99 -13.38 6.89 -5.32
CA ASP A 99 -12.69 7.82 -4.41
C ASP A 99 -11.84 7.06 -3.38
N SER A 100 -11.37 5.88 -3.75
CA SER A 100 -10.68 4.99 -2.83
C SER A 100 -9.21 5.40 -2.68
N SER A 101 -8.62 5.14 -1.50
CA SER A 101 -7.21 5.48 -1.26
C SER A 101 -6.28 4.76 -2.25
N GLU A 102 -6.68 3.57 -2.72
CA GLU A 102 -6.00 2.82 -3.78
C GLU A 102 -5.92 3.63 -5.07
N PHE A 103 -7.05 4.19 -5.52
CA PHE A 103 -7.09 5.00 -6.74
C PHE A 103 -6.21 6.24 -6.64
N LEU A 104 -6.20 6.92 -5.48
CA LEU A 104 -5.33 8.08 -5.27
C LEU A 104 -3.86 7.71 -5.33
N VAL A 105 -3.48 6.58 -4.72
CA VAL A 105 -2.10 6.11 -4.75
C VAL A 105 -1.69 5.63 -6.14
N GLU A 106 -2.58 4.93 -6.86
CA GLU A 106 -2.35 4.51 -8.24
C GLU A 106 -2.18 5.69 -9.18
N ALA A 107 -3.05 6.70 -9.08
CA ALA A 107 -2.95 7.91 -9.90
C ALA A 107 -1.63 8.66 -9.64
N GLU A 108 -1.24 8.81 -8.37
CA GLU A 108 0.06 9.42 -8.04
C GLU A 108 1.24 8.56 -8.51
N LEU A 109 1.14 7.23 -8.41
CA LEU A 109 2.16 6.34 -8.92
C LEU A 109 2.30 6.46 -10.44
N GLU A 110 1.20 6.41 -11.19
CA GLU A 110 1.16 6.55 -12.66
C GLU A 110 1.75 7.89 -13.11
N ASN A 111 1.50 8.97 -12.36
CA ASN A 111 2.05 10.29 -12.68
C ASN A 111 3.56 10.43 -12.44
N ARG A 112 4.16 9.56 -11.61
CA ARG A 112 5.53 9.72 -11.10
C ARG A 112 6.48 8.60 -11.51
N TRP A 113 5.96 7.39 -11.68
CA TRP A 113 6.73 6.22 -12.07
C TRP A 113 6.88 6.19 -13.58
N GLU A 114 8.11 6.42 -14.06
CA GLU A 114 8.40 6.42 -15.50
C GLU A 114 8.39 5.02 -16.11
N GLY A 115 8.60 3.98 -15.30
CA GLY A 115 8.40 2.56 -15.60
C GLY A 115 8.88 2.00 -16.95
N SER A 116 8.50 0.76 -17.20
CA SER A 116 8.49 0.14 -18.52
C SER A 116 7.15 0.39 -19.21
N ASP A 117 7.15 0.97 -20.41
CA ASP A 117 5.95 1.16 -21.26
C ASP A 117 5.22 -0.16 -21.58
N ALA A 118 5.89 -1.31 -21.40
CA ALA A 118 5.33 -2.62 -21.68
C ALA A 118 4.79 -3.29 -20.41
N THR A 119 3.49 -3.54 -20.38
CA THR A 119 2.91 -4.55 -19.48
C THR A 119 3.33 -5.95 -19.97
N PRO A 120 3.93 -6.79 -19.13
CA PRO A 120 4.28 -8.17 -19.50
C PRO A 120 3.05 -8.95 -20.01
N THR A 121 3.24 -9.78 -21.03
CA THR A 121 2.17 -10.61 -21.64
C THR A 121 2.18 -12.06 -21.15
N ALA A 122 2.87 -12.34 -20.05
CA ALA A 122 2.88 -13.64 -19.42
C ALA A 122 2.96 -13.48 -17.90
N ALA A 123 2.44 -14.47 -17.18
CA ALA A 123 2.58 -14.51 -15.74
C ALA A 123 4.06 -14.53 -15.34
N PRO A 124 4.46 -13.78 -14.30
CA PRO A 124 5.80 -13.86 -13.76
C PRO A 124 6.04 -15.26 -13.18
N GLU A 125 7.32 -15.64 -13.11
CA GLU A 125 7.73 -16.87 -12.41
C GLU A 125 7.18 -16.89 -10.97
N PRO A 126 6.82 -18.07 -10.42
CA PRO A 126 6.33 -18.16 -9.06
C PRO A 126 7.29 -17.53 -8.06
N ARG A 127 6.75 -16.62 -7.25
CA ARG A 127 7.54 -15.83 -6.33
C ARG A 127 8.26 -16.69 -5.28
N THR A 128 9.54 -16.41 -5.09
CA THR A 128 10.37 -17.09 -4.09
C THR A 128 10.36 -16.36 -2.74
N GLY A 129 10.86 -17.03 -1.69
CA GLY A 129 11.09 -16.38 -0.39
C GLY A 129 12.07 -15.22 -0.49
N GLU A 130 13.11 -15.37 -1.30
CA GLU A 130 14.14 -14.34 -1.52
C GLU A 130 13.57 -13.09 -2.20
N ASP A 131 12.62 -13.25 -3.14
CA ASP A 131 11.92 -12.10 -3.74
C ASP A 131 11.05 -11.37 -2.72
N TYR A 132 10.56 -12.09 -1.70
CA TYR A 132 9.82 -11.47 -0.62
C TYR A 132 10.74 -10.70 0.34
N GLU A 133 11.91 -11.26 0.68
CA GLU A 133 12.93 -10.59 1.47
C GLU A 133 13.41 -9.29 0.79
N ARG A 134 13.67 -9.32 -0.52
CA ARG A 134 14.06 -8.13 -1.28
C ARG A 134 13.00 -7.03 -1.24
N ASP A 135 11.72 -7.37 -1.40
CA ASP A 135 10.66 -6.38 -1.32
C ASP A 135 10.51 -5.81 0.09
N CYS A 136 10.67 -6.63 1.13
CA CYS A 136 10.68 -6.15 2.51
C CYS A 136 11.85 -5.18 2.75
N LEU A 137 13.04 -5.50 2.21
CA LEU A 137 14.20 -4.63 2.28
C LEU A 137 13.94 -3.30 1.58
N GLU A 138 13.44 -3.32 0.34
CA GLU A 138 13.10 -2.11 -0.43
C GLU A 138 12.10 -1.21 0.34
N ILE A 139 11.07 -1.81 0.95
CA ILE A 139 10.09 -1.07 1.77
C ILE A 139 10.76 -0.46 3.01
N LEU A 140 11.60 -1.20 3.73
CA LEU A 140 12.28 -0.69 4.92
C LEU A 140 13.24 0.45 4.58
N GLU A 141 13.97 0.33 3.47
CA GLU A 141 14.86 1.39 2.98
C GLU A 141 14.08 2.65 2.62
N ALA A 142 12.94 2.53 1.96
CA ALA A 142 12.07 3.67 1.66
C ALA A 142 11.55 4.38 2.94
N GLN A 143 11.41 3.64 4.04
CA GLN A 143 11.08 4.19 5.37
C GLN A 143 12.29 4.82 6.10
N GLY A 144 13.45 4.90 5.44
CA GLY A 144 14.66 5.52 5.97
C GLY A 144 15.56 4.58 6.79
N PHE A 145 15.28 3.29 6.85
CA PHE A 145 16.19 2.33 7.49
C PHE A 145 17.39 2.05 6.59
N LYS A 146 18.55 1.81 7.20
CA LYS A 146 19.67 1.16 6.53
C LYS A 146 19.53 -0.35 6.70
N CYS A 147 19.40 -1.06 5.60
CA CYS A 147 19.12 -2.49 5.59
C CYS A 147 20.23 -3.31 4.95
N GLU A 148 20.39 -4.55 5.42
CA GLU A 148 21.26 -5.56 4.83
C GLU A 148 20.54 -6.91 4.84
N LEU A 149 20.59 -7.64 3.72
CA LEU A 149 20.20 -9.05 3.70
C LEU A 149 21.26 -9.89 4.43
N THR A 150 20.82 -10.88 5.18
CA THR A 150 21.71 -11.86 5.76
C THR A 150 22.08 -12.95 4.74
N PRO A 151 23.13 -13.75 5.00
CA PRO A 151 23.46 -14.87 4.12
C PRO A 151 22.33 -15.90 4.05
N ALA A 152 22.03 -16.41 2.86
CA ALA A 152 20.96 -17.41 2.64
C ALA A 152 21.10 -18.70 3.47
N THR A 153 22.27 -18.96 4.06
CA THR A 153 22.51 -20.10 4.96
C THR A 153 23.27 -19.67 6.20
N GLY A 154 22.91 -20.24 7.35
CA GLY A 154 23.58 -19.94 8.62
C GLY A 154 23.18 -18.61 9.26
N ASP A 155 22.13 -17.98 8.75
CA ASP A 155 21.55 -16.72 9.21
C ASP A 155 20.99 -16.73 10.64
N GLN A 156 20.81 -17.91 11.24
CA GLN A 156 20.22 -18.09 12.56
C GLN A 156 18.78 -17.57 12.66
N GLY A 157 18.06 -17.49 11.54
CA GLY A 157 16.65 -17.09 11.52
C GLY A 157 16.41 -15.58 11.52
N ALA A 158 17.27 -14.81 10.88
CA ALA A 158 16.98 -13.42 10.52
C ALA A 158 17.37 -13.21 9.07
N ASP A 159 16.47 -12.69 8.24
CA ASP A 159 16.69 -12.50 6.80
C ASP A 159 17.20 -11.09 6.50
N ILE A 160 16.78 -10.10 7.29
CA ILE A 160 17.18 -8.69 7.15
C ILE A 160 17.65 -8.15 8.49
N ILE A 161 18.72 -7.37 8.46
CA ILE A 161 19.10 -6.51 9.58
C ILE A 161 18.81 -5.06 9.19
N ALA A 162 17.95 -4.40 9.96
CA ALA A 162 17.57 -3.00 9.75
C ALA A 162 18.15 -2.12 10.86
N THR A 163 18.64 -0.94 10.50
CA THR A 163 19.21 0.03 11.44
C THR A 163 18.64 1.43 11.22
N ASP A 164 18.27 2.07 12.32
CA ASP A 164 17.93 3.50 12.39
C ASP A 164 18.57 4.10 13.64
N GLY A 165 19.60 4.93 13.43
CA GLY A 165 20.44 5.48 14.49
C GLY A 165 21.03 4.39 15.40
N ASN A 166 20.58 4.33 16.65
CA ASN A 166 21.01 3.36 17.66
C ASN A 166 20.07 2.15 17.79
N HIS A 167 19.03 2.08 16.96
CA HIS A 167 18.14 0.94 16.90
C HIS A 167 18.64 -0.03 15.84
N ARG A 168 18.82 -1.30 16.24
CA ARG A 168 19.19 -2.40 15.35
C ARG A 168 18.19 -3.53 15.54
N ILE A 169 17.59 -3.96 14.45
CA ILE A 169 16.45 -4.87 14.41
C ILE A 169 16.82 -6.04 13.52
N ALA A 170 16.62 -7.27 14.01
CA ALA A 170 16.65 -8.47 13.18
C ALA A 170 15.24 -8.79 12.72
N ILE A 171 15.06 -9.04 11.43
CA ILE A 171 13.75 -9.23 10.81
C ILE A 171 13.73 -10.59 10.10
N GLN A 172 12.75 -11.42 10.41
CA GLN A 172 12.46 -12.65 9.67
C GLN A 172 11.26 -12.42 8.73
N CYS A 173 11.53 -12.50 7.45
CA CYS A 173 10.56 -12.50 6.38
C CYS A 173 9.96 -13.91 6.18
N LYS A 174 8.62 -13.95 6.02
CA LYS A 174 7.93 -15.18 5.63
C LYS A 174 6.84 -14.89 4.60
N LEU A 175 7.09 -15.32 3.37
CA LEU A 175 6.09 -15.38 2.31
C LEU A 175 5.08 -16.49 2.62
N ARG A 176 4.00 -16.17 3.34
CA ARG A 176 2.99 -17.14 3.79
C ARG A 176 1.58 -16.58 3.68
N SER A 177 0.64 -17.41 3.22
CA SER A 177 -0.80 -17.12 3.21
C SER A 177 -1.50 -17.36 4.55
N ARG A 178 -0.75 -17.77 5.59
CA ARG A 178 -1.25 -18.10 6.92
C ARG A 178 -0.47 -17.32 7.98
N PRO A 179 -1.05 -17.10 9.18
CA PRO A 179 -0.37 -16.43 10.28
C PRO A 179 1.00 -17.06 10.58
N VAL A 180 1.94 -16.19 10.96
CA VAL A 180 3.28 -16.58 11.37
C VAL A 180 3.18 -17.45 12.62
N GLY A 181 3.80 -18.64 12.58
CA GLY A 181 3.80 -19.57 13.70
C GLY A 181 4.94 -19.31 14.69
N ASN A 182 4.81 -19.82 15.91
CA ASN A 182 5.77 -19.61 17.00
C ASN A 182 7.24 -19.93 16.65
N LYS A 183 7.48 -20.89 15.74
CA LYS A 183 8.84 -21.25 15.30
C LYS A 183 9.57 -20.05 14.67
N ALA A 184 8.89 -19.32 13.77
CA ALA A 184 9.47 -18.15 13.11
C ALA A 184 9.74 -17.01 14.10
N VAL A 185 8.87 -16.83 15.09
CA VAL A 185 9.09 -15.84 16.16
C VAL A 185 10.32 -16.20 17.01
N GLN A 186 10.50 -17.49 17.31
CA GLN A 186 11.67 -17.98 18.05
C GLN A 186 12.96 -17.84 17.23
N GLU A 187 12.89 -18.09 15.92
CA GLU A 187 13.98 -17.90 14.96
C GLU A 187 14.42 -16.43 14.93
N ALA A 188 13.49 -15.49 14.72
CA ALA A 188 13.78 -14.05 14.75
C ALA A 188 14.46 -13.61 16.06
N HIS A 189 13.95 -14.11 17.20
CA HIS A 189 14.54 -13.79 18.50
C HIS A 189 15.97 -14.37 18.64
N ALA A 190 16.22 -15.57 18.14
CA ALA A 190 17.56 -16.16 18.12
C ALA A 190 18.52 -15.38 17.20
N GLY A 191 18.08 -15.08 15.98
CA GLY A 191 18.82 -14.26 15.02
C GLY A 191 19.17 -12.88 15.58
N SER A 192 18.25 -12.24 16.31
CA SER A 192 18.50 -10.96 16.96
C SER A 192 19.67 -11.01 17.94
N ARG A 193 19.82 -12.10 18.70
CA ARG A 193 20.96 -12.27 19.62
C ARG A 193 22.25 -12.52 18.86
N PHE A 194 22.19 -13.33 17.80
CA PHE A 194 23.34 -13.64 16.96
C PHE A 194 23.91 -12.38 16.30
N TYR A 195 23.05 -11.53 15.74
CA TYR A 195 23.43 -10.26 15.12
C TYR A 195 23.46 -9.08 16.10
N HIS A 196 23.43 -9.30 17.41
CA HIS A 196 23.52 -8.22 18.42
C HIS A 196 22.48 -7.09 18.21
N CYS A 197 21.29 -7.46 17.76
CA CYS A 197 20.14 -6.58 17.60
C CYS A 197 19.43 -6.41 18.96
N ARG A 198 18.83 -5.25 19.16
CA ARG A 198 18.03 -4.98 20.38
C ARG A 198 16.59 -5.43 20.24
N HIS A 199 16.12 -5.56 19.01
CA HIS A 199 14.75 -5.95 18.67
C HIS A 199 14.76 -7.07 17.64
N ALA A 200 13.68 -7.86 17.64
CA ALA A 200 13.40 -8.93 16.71
C ALA A 200 11.97 -8.78 16.18
N VAL A 201 11.77 -8.96 14.88
CA VAL A 201 10.47 -8.86 14.21
C VAL A 201 10.27 -10.05 13.27
#